data_AF-K9S3P3-F1
#
_entry.id   AF-K9S3P3-F1
#
_cell.length_a   1.000
_cell.length_b   1.000
_cell.length_c   1.000
_cell.angle_alpha   90.00
_cell.angle_beta   90.00
_cell.angle_gamma   90.00
#
_symmetry.space_group_name_H-M   'P 1'
#
loop_
_entity.id
_entity.type
_entity.pdbx_description
1 polymer ?
#
loop_
_entity_poly.entity_id
_entity_poly.type
_entity_poly.pdbx_seq_one_letter_code
_entity_poly.pdbx_strand_id
1 'polypeptide(L)'
;MVLETPDIRSSTLDLDFAPDRIAMMRTYIKRTWQTLSRDHSHILEAARDSKIDHLPGSPWPVYISPKEDCTQVDGAIRRAISPHEYAQIEIRVLPSELEQIDPHGLLYLPKSYVVPGGRFNEMYGWDSYFIQLGLLRDGEYDLAQNLVDQLLYEIDHYGTILNANRTYLLTRSQPPFITRMVLAMFEHSQDKAWLESILHILETYYYYWMVPPHLNQCTGLSRYYDFGEGPAPEVVASEQDDQGRTHYDRVREFYRTFRVEAYDVSLYYDAQTDTLTDLFYKGDRSMRESGLDPTHRFGPFSVDIIHYAPVCLNVLLYQMEQDLGEIRAILGHEESAAYWRDRAQSRVQLIDQFLWDEERGLYFDYNFRTDQRRHYEYATTFYPLWAGIASETQARRVVENLSKFEAPGGLLTSTHVTGNQWDAPFGWAPLHLMAVQGLRRYGYRVEGDRIGRKFLALVLQEFERTNTLLEKYDVENCSSKVSEEIHFGYSTNEIGFGWTNGVILELLALLKDADP
;
A
#
# COMPACT_ATOMS: atom_id res chain seq x y z
N MET A 1 -47.02 -25.19 -14.77
CA MET A 1 -46.92 -24.18 -13.71
C MET A 1 -45.49 -23.69 -13.75
N VAL A 2 -45.27 -22.67 -14.57
CA VAL A 2 -43.94 -22.10 -14.85
C VAL A 2 -43.64 -21.17 -13.68
N LEU A 3 -42.60 -21.48 -12.91
CA LEU A 3 -42.11 -20.58 -11.86
C LEU A 3 -41.11 -19.64 -12.52
N GLU A 4 -41.54 -18.39 -12.67
CA GLU A 4 -40.72 -17.27 -13.14
C GLU A 4 -39.55 -17.07 -12.17
N THR A 5 -38.33 -17.18 -12.71
CA THR A 5 -37.11 -16.66 -12.09
C THR A 5 -37.18 -15.13 -12.08
N PRO A 6 -36.90 -14.45 -10.95
CA PRO A 6 -36.84 -13.00 -10.95
C PRO A 6 -35.64 -12.53 -11.76
N ASP A 7 -35.91 -11.71 -12.77
CA ASP A 7 -34.96 -11.06 -13.65
C ASP A 7 -34.21 -9.97 -12.87
N ILE A 8 -32.99 -10.28 -12.39
CA ILE A 8 -32.06 -9.31 -11.80
C ILE A 8 -31.32 -8.61 -12.95
N ARG A 9 -32.06 -7.82 -13.73
CA ARG A 9 -31.52 -6.93 -14.77
C ARG A 9 -32.30 -5.63 -14.78
N SER A 10 -32.20 -4.84 -13.72
CA SER A 10 -32.58 -3.41 -13.67
C SER A 10 -32.67 -2.92 -12.21
N SER A 11 -31.59 -3.03 -11.44
CA SER A 11 -31.37 -2.05 -10.37
C SER A 11 -30.07 -1.36 -10.68
N THR A 12 -30.10 -0.48 -11.68
CA THR A 12 -29.19 0.67 -11.66
C THR A 12 -29.37 1.26 -10.27
N LEU A 13 -28.31 1.17 -9.48
CA LEU A 13 -28.10 1.97 -8.31
C LEU A 13 -28.16 3.44 -8.78
N ASP A 14 -29.38 3.98 -8.93
CA ASP A 14 -29.66 5.41 -8.83
C ASP A 14 -29.44 5.74 -7.36
N LEU A 15 -28.17 5.64 -6.93
CA LEU A 15 -27.72 6.03 -5.62
C LEU A 15 -27.71 7.54 -5.65
N ASP A 16 -28.82 8.09 -5.18
CA ASP A 16 -28.98 9.51 -4.93
C ASP A 16 -27.88 9.90 -3.91
N PHE A 17 -26.79 10.49 -4.42
CA PHE A 17 -25.71 11.09 -3.65
C PHE A 17 -26.23 12.39 -3.03
N ALA A 18 -27.32 12.30 -2.27
CA ALA A 18 -27.97 13.43 -1.66
C ALA A 18 -26.92 14.26 -0.91
N PRO A 19 -26.82 15.57 -1.16
CA PRO A 19 -25.73 16.41 -0.65
C PRO A 19 -25.49 16.26 0.85
N ASP A 20 -26.56 16.10 1.64
CA ASP A 20 -26.50 15.95 3.09
C ASP A 20 -25.79 14.66 3.52
N ARG A 21 -26.01 13.54 2.81
CA ARG A 21 -25.37 12.24 3.10
C ARG A 21 -23.86 12.32 2.88
N ILE A 22 -23.45 12.91 1.76
CA ILE A 22 -22.04 13.18 1.46
C ILE A 22 -21.44 14.15 2.48
N ALA A 23 -22.16 15.19 2.89
CA ALA A 23 -21.69 16.14 3.88
C ALA A 23 -21.44 15.49 5.25
N MET A 24 -22.28 14.53 5.67
CA MET A 24 -22.06 13.75 6.89
C MET A 24 -20.77 12.93 6.83
N MET A 25 -20.56 12.19 5.73
CA MET A 25 -19.36 11.38 5.53
C MET A 25 -18.09 12.25 5.47
N ARG A 26 -18.13 13.40 4.76
CA ARG A 26 -17.01 14.36 4.74
C ARG A 26 -16.71 14.94 6.12
N THR A 27 -17.74 15.23 6.91
CA THR A 27 -17.58 15.72 8.29
C THR A 27 -16.92 14.67 9.17
N TYR A 28 -17.29 13.39 9.00
CA TYR A 28 -16.60 12.28 9.67
C TYR A 28 -15.12 12.24 9.29
N ILE A 29 -14.81 12.20 7.98
CA ILE A 29 -13.42 12.18 7.48
C ILE A 29 -12.59 13.33 8.05
N LYS A 30 -13.11 14.56 8.01
CA LYS A 30 -12.42 15.75 8.51
C LYS A 30 -12.05 15.64 10.00
N ARG A 31 -12.92 15.04 10.82
CA ARG A 31 -12.64 14.78 12.24
C ARG A 31 -11.63 13.66 12.42
N THR A 32 -11.70 12.63 11.59
CA THR A 32 -10.83 11.46 11.65
C THR A 32 -9.37 11.80 11.41
N TRP A 33 -9.03 12.81 10.60
CA TRP A 33 -7.63 13.26 10.45
C TRP A 33 -6.98 13.62 11.77
N GLN A 34 -7.71 14.27 12.69
CA GLN A 34 -7.19 14.59 14.02
C GLN A 34 -6.99 13.32 14.86
N THR A 35 -7.96 12.40 14.83
CA THR A 35 -7.89 11.13 15.58
C THR A 35 -6.75 10.22 15.11
N LEU A 36 -6.46 10.22 13.81
CA LEU A 36 -5.39 9.43 13.22
C LEU A 36 -4.01 10.11 13.28
N SER A 37 -3.96 11.37 13.69
CA SER A 37 -2.69 12.08 13.82
C SER A 37 -1.89 11.56 15.01
N ARG A 38 -0.58 11.50 14.85
CA ARG A 38 0.39 11.20 15.90
C ARG A 38 1.47 12.28 15.88
N ASP A 39 1.99 12.59 17.05
CA ASP A 39 3.13 13.47 17.27
C ASP A 39 3.81 13.10 18.60
N HIS A 40 4.72 13.93 19.11
CA HIS A 40 5.38 13.66 20.39
C HIS A 40 4.42 13.50 21.57
N SER A 41 3.25 14.15 21.57
CA SER A 41 2.25 13.98 22.65
C SER A 41 1.57 12.61 22.60
N HIS A 42 1.60 11.95 21.45
CA HIS A 42 1.05 10.60 21.23
C HIS A 42 2.12 9.51 21.28
N ILE A 43 3.37 9.81 21.68
CA ILE A 43 4.48 8.86 21.53
C ILE A 43 4.30 7.56 22.33
N LEU A 44 3.66 7.62 23.51
CA LEU A 44 3.34 6.41 24.27
C LEU A 44 2.26 5.58 23.59
N GLU A 45 1.26 6.23 22.99
CA GLU A 45 0.22 5.54 22.21
C GLU A 45 0.84 4.87 20.98
N ALA A 46 1.72 5.57 20.26
CA ALA A 46 2.47 5.01 19.14
C ALA A 46 3.42 3.88 19.58
N ALA A 47 4.06 4.00 20.75
CA ALA A 47 5.00 3.00 21.23
C ALA A 47 4.34 1.67 21.60
N ARG A 48 3.09 1.70 22.08
CA ARG A 48 2.30 0.49 22.34
C ARG A 48 2.07 -0.30 21.05
N ASP A 49 2.41 -1.57 21.10
CA ASP A 49 2.30 -2.49 19.97
C ASP A 49 1.54 -3.75 20.40
N SER A 50 0.38 -3.99 19.80
CA SER A 50 -0.40 -5.22 20.01
C SER A 50 0.05 -6.36 19.10
N LYS A 51 1.02 -6.10 18.22
CA LYS A 51 1.44 -7.02 17.15
C LYS A 51 2.66 -7.87 17.54
N ILE A 52 3.29 -7.56 18.65
CA ILE A 52 4.43 -8.29 19.21
C ILE A 52 4.21 -8.52 20.71
N ASP A 53 4.86 -9.55 21.24
CA ASP A 53 4.85 -9.79 22.67
C ASP A 53 5.56 -8.65 23.43
N HIS A 54 4.97 -8.23 24.53
CA HIS A 54 5.52 -7.20 25.41
C HIS A 54 5.44 -7.65 26.87
N LEU A 55 6.55 -7.51 27.60
CA LEU A 55 6.61 -7.89 29.01
C LEU A 55 5.75 -6.94 29.86
N PRO A 56 4.71 -7.45 30.56
CA PRO A 56 3.81 -6.59 31.34
C PRO A 56 4.56 -5.74 32.37
N GLY A 57 4.32 -4.43 32.35
CA GLY A 57 4.92 -3.47 33.28
C GLY A 57 6.33 -3.01 32.91
N SER A 58 6.91 -3.50 31.80
CA SER A 58 8.14 -2.93 31.25
C SER A 58 7.83 -1.67 30.41
N PRO A 59 8.75 -0.70 30.32
CA PRO A 59 8.58 0.45 29.43
C PRO A 59 8.62 0.03 27.95
N TRP A 60 7.92 0.77 27.10
CA TRP A 60 7.93 0.55 25.65
C TRP A 60 9.18 1.16 25.01
N PRO A 61 9.99 0.40 24.25
CA PRO A 61 11.17 0.95 23.61
C PRO A 61 10.82 1.92 22.47
N VAL A 62 11.45 3.08 22.47
CA VAL A 62 11.47 4.03 21.35
C VAL A 62 12.92 4.21 20.91
N TYR A 63 13.20 3.81 19.68
CA TYR A 63 14.52 3.82 19.09
C TYR A 63 14.74 5.10 18.29
N ILE A 64 15.81 5.82 18.61
CA ILE A 64 16.24 7.05 17.95
C ILE A 64 17.41 6.72 17.03
N SER A 65 17.38 7.23 15.80
CA SER A 65 18.50 7.08 14.86
C SER A 65 19.81 7.60 15.47
N PRO A 66 20.96 6.93 15.25
CA PRO A 66 22.26 7.44 15.70
C PRO A 66 22.68 8.75 15.01
N LYS A 67 21.97 9.18 13.95
CA LYS A 67 22.16 10.48 13.30
C LYS A 67 21.58 11.66 14.09
N GLU A 68 20.76 11.40 15.11
CA GLU A 68 20.08 12.42 15.92
C GLU A 68 20.84 12.83 17.18
N ASP A 69 20.57 14.03 17.67
CA ASP A 69 20.90 14.41 19.05
C ASP A 69 19.86 13.80 19.99
N CYS A 70 20.18 12.61 20.52
CA CYS A 70 19.34 11.91 21.48
C CYS A 70 18.96 12.76 22.71
N THR A 71 19.80 13.71 23.14
CA THR A 71 19.50 14.59 24.28
C THR A 71 18.44 15.62 23.91
N GLN A 72 18.54 16.18 22.70
CA GLN A 72 17.55 17.13 22.20
C GLN A 72 16.19 16.46 22.00
N VAL A 73 16.17 15.27 21.39
CA VAL A 73 14.96 14.47 21.18
C VAL A 73 14.32 14.08 22.51
N ASP A 74 15.09 13.56 23.46
CA ASP A 74 14.60 13.22 24.80
C ASP A 74 13.98 14.45 25.50
N GLY A 75 14.65 15.59 25.43
CA GLY A 75 14.15 16.85 25.96
C GLY A 75 12.84 17.29 25.30
N ALA A 76 12.67 17.08 23.99
CA ALA A 76 11.44 17.39 23.27
C ALA A 76 10.29 16.48 23.70
N ILE A 77 10.54 15.17 23.82
CA ILE A 77 9.55 14.19 24.27
C ILE A 77 9.10 14.51 25.71
N ARG A 78 10.04 14.77 26.63
CA ARG A 78 9.73 15.15 28.03
C ARG A 78 8.87 16.40 28.17
N ARG A 79 8.93 17.32 27.20
CA ARG A 79 8.08 18.52 27.17
C ARG A 79 6.69 18.24 26.61
N ALA A 80 6.52 17.18 25.82
CA ALA A 80 5.28 16.85 25.13
C ALA A 80 4.34 15.94 25.93
N ILE A 81 4.88 15.10 26.82
CA ILE A 81 4.10 14.13 27.62
C ILE A 81 4.31 14.31 29.12
N SER A 82 3.40 13.77 29.92
CA SER A 82 3.51 13.82 31.38
C SER A 82 4.67 12.95 31.90
N PRO A 83 5.22 13.23 33.10
CA PRO A 83 6.23 12.36 33.72
C PRO A 83 5.77 10.90 33.91
N HIS A 84 4.45 10.69 34.06
CA HIS A 84 3.87 9.35 34.20
C HIS A 84 3.87 8.57 32.88
N GLU A 85 3.57 9.24 31.76
CA GLU A 85 3.66 8.63 30.42
C GLU A 85 5.12 8.40 30.03
N TYR A 86 5.99 9.37 30.34
CA TYR A 86 7.42 9.25 30.07
C TYR A 86 8.05 8.04 30.79
N ALA A 87 7.61 7.74 32.03
CA ALA A 87 8.07 6.56 32.76
C ALA A 87 7.65 5.22 32.13
N GLN A 88 6.72 5.23 31.16
CA GLN A 88 6.25 4.05 30.44
C GLN A 88 6.92 3.86 29.08
N ILE A 89 7.85 4.75 28.68
CA ILE A 89 8.69 4.56 27.50
C ILE A 89 10.16 4.48 27.90
N GLU A 90 10.96 3.83 27.07
CA GLU A 90 12.41 3.79 27.21
C GLU A 90 13.04 4.27 25.90
N ILE A 91 13.74 5.41 25.98
CA ILE A 91 14.48 5.96 24.85
C ILE A 91 15.78 5.19 24.68
N ARG A 92 16.01 4.65 23.48
CA ARG A 92 17.23 3.93 23.11
C ARG A 92 17.82 4.48 21.83
N VAL A 93 19.14 4.44 21.70
CA VAL A 93 19.79 4.66 20.39
C VAL A 93 19.64 3.39 19.57
N LEU A 94 19.24 3.52 18.32
CA LEU A 94 19.14 2.40 17.38
C LEU A 94 20.54 1.80 17.16
N PRO A 95 20.75 0.50 17.45
CA PRO A 95 22.03 -0.15 17.20
C PRO A 95 22.32 -0.26 15.70
N SER A 96 23.59 -0.42 15.33
CA SER A 96 23.99 -0.56 13.93
C SER A 96 23.61 -1.91 13.31
N GLU A 97 23.54 -2.96 14.13
CA GLU A 97 23.18 -4.32 13.71
C GLU A 97 21.76 -4.65 14.17
N LEU A 98 20.94 -5.21 13.28
CA LEU A 98 19.52 -5.48 13.55
C LEU A 98 19.32 -6.56 14.61
N GLU A 99 20.23 -7.53 14.70
CA GLU A 99 20.19 -8.63 15.68
C GLU A 99 20.40 -8.15 17.13
N GLN A 100 20.91 -6.93 17.31
CA GLN A 100 21.10 -6.32 18.63
C GLN A 100 19.83 -5.63 19.14
N ILE A 101 18.77 -5.57 18.34
CA ILE A 101 17.50 -4.95 18.71
C ILE A 101 16.68 -5.94 19.54
N ASP A 102 16.74 -5.80 20.87
CA ASP A 102 15.91 -6.54 21.81
C ASP A 102 15.58 -5.67 23.05
N PRO A 103 14.30 -5.40 23.36
CA PRO A 103 13.11 -5.81 22.61
C PRO A 103 12.84 -4.91 21.39
N HIS A 104 12.00 -5.39 20.47
CA HIS A 104 11.51 -4.55 19.38
C HIS A 104 10.69 -3.35 19.89
N GLY A 105 10.63 -2.28 19.08
CA GLY A 105 9.99 -1.02 19.48
C GLY A 105 9.69 -0.08 18.33
N LEU A 106 9.16 1.10 18.69
CA LEU A 106 8.84 2.18 17.76
C LEU A 106 10.13 2.86 17.28
N LEU A 107 10.20 3.21 15.99
CA LEU A 107 11.23 4.10 15.45
C LEU A 107 10.76 5.54 15.55
N TYR A 108 11.64 6.39 16.09
CA TYR A 108 11.38 7.81 16.28
C TYR A 108 11.13 8.54 14.97
N LEU A 109 10.28 9.56 15.04
CA LEU A 109 9.80 10.33 13.92
C LEU A 109 9.54 11.77 14.42
N PRO A 110 10.25 12.80 13.90
CA PRO A 110 10.35 14.12 14.55
C PRO A 110 9.13 15.04 14.43
N LYS A 111 8.26 14.82 13.45
CA LYS A 111 7.08 15.64 13.16
C LYS A 111 5.79 14.85 13.32
N SER A 112 4.66 15.53 13.13
CA SER A 112 3.35 14.87 13.11
C SER A 112 3.18 14.00 11.87
N TYR A 113 2.46 12.89 11.99
CA TYR A 113 2.12 12.02 10.87
C TYR A 113 0.72 11.44 11.09
N VAL A 114 0.18 10.79 10.07
CA VAL A 114 -1.15 10.17 10.12
C VAL A 114 -1.00 8.67 9.93
N VAL A 115 -1.63 7.89 10.81
CA VAL A 115 -1.63 6.43 10.76
C VAL A 115 -2.82 5.91 9.94
N PRO A 116 -2.80 4.66 9.45
CA PRO A 116 -3.96 4.09 8.76
C PRO A 116 -5.20 4.03 9.66
N GLY A 117 -5.09 3.57 10.90
CA GLY A 117 -6.20 3.48 11.86
C GLY A 117 -6.38 2.08 12.46
N GLY A 118 -7.27 1.98 13.44
CA GLY A 118 -7.49 0.73 14.17
C GLY A 118 -6.25 0.27 14.95
N ARG A 119 -5.82 -0.97 14.76
CA ARG A 119 -4.60 -1.52 15.39
C ARG A 119 -3.29 -0.93 14.87
N PHE A 120 -3.32 -0.20 13.75
CA PHE A 120 -2.13 0.38 13.12
C PHE A 120 -1.83 1.76 13.72
N ASN A 121 -0.82 1.82 14.59
CA ASN A 121 -0.40 3.02 15.33
C ASN A 121 0.91 3.63 14.81
N GLU A 122 1.36 3.13 13.66
CA GLU A 122 2.59 3.50 12.99
C GLU A 122 2.31 4.29 11.72
N MET A 123 3.30 5.04 11.28
CA MET A 123 3.32 5.60 9.93
C MET A 123 3.59 4.47 8.94
N TYR A 124 2.74 4.32 7.93
CA TYR A 124 2.89 3.32 6.85
C TYR A 124 3.31 3.98 5.54
N GLY A 125 4.18 3.32 4.77
CA GLY A 125 4.81 3.87 3.58
C GLY A 125 3.82 4.28 2.49
N TRP A 126 3.09 3.34 1.89
CA TRP A 126 2.22 3.62 0.74
C TRP A 126 0.84 4.20 1.12
N ASP A 127 0.31 3.87 2.30
CA ASP A 127 -0.92 4.45 2.85
C ASP A 127 -0.82 5.98 2.91
N SER A 128 0.37 6.46 3.28
CA SER A 128 0.68 7.89 3.38
C SER A 128 0.41 8.65 2.08
N TYR A 129 0.57 8.04 0.91
CA TYR A 129 0.22 8.69 -0.36
C TYR A 129 -1.28 8.99 -0.43
N PHE A 130 -2.13 7.99 -0.18
CA PHE A 130 -3.58 8.15 -0.25
C PHE A 130 -4.12 9.06 0.86
N ILE A 131 -3.52 8.99 2.04
CA ILE A 131 -3.80 9.92 3.14
C ILE A 131 -3.47 11.36 2.72
N GLN A 132 -2.29 11.59 2.13
CA GLN A 132 -1.87 12.92 1.69
C GLN A 132 -2.87 13.52 0.71
N LEU A 133 -3.37 12.74 -0.27
CA LEU A 133 -4.39 13.21 -1.19
C LEU A 133 -5.64 13.73 -0.43
N GLY A 134 -6.10 12.98 0.58
CA GLY A 134 -7.19 13.40 1.44
C GLY A 134 -6.91 14.69 2.23
N LEU A 135 -5.73 14.78 2.84
CA LEU A 135 -5.28 15.97 3.58
C LEU A 135 -5.27 17.21 2.69
N LEU A 136 -4.74 17.10 1.47
CA LEU A 136 -4.71 18.20 0.50
C LEU A 136 -6.13 18.64 0.11
N ARG A 137 -7.06 17.71 -0.09
CA ARG A 137 -8.48 18.02 -0.38
C ARG A 137 -9.18 18.76 0.74
N ASP A 138 -8.78 18.50 1.98
CA ASP A 138 -9.32 19.15 3.18
C ASP A 138 -8.51 20.37 3.64
N GLY A 139 -7.46 20.76 2.90
CA GLY A 139 -6.61 21.91 3.18
C GLY A 139 -5.67 21.76 4.38
N GLU A 140 -5.39 20.53 4.80
CA GLU A 140 -4.48 20.19 5.91
C GLU A 140 -3.00 20.21 5.45
N TYR A 141 -2.55 21.32 4.86
CA TYR A 141 -1.26 21.41 4.18
C TYR A 141 -0.05 21.18 5.11
N ASP A 142 -0.11 21.68 6.35
CA ASP A 142 1.00 21.48 7.31
C ASP A 142 1.15 20.00 7.69
N LEU A 143 0.03 19.30 7.90
CA LEU A 143 0.04 17.87 8.20
C LEU A 143 0.48 17.05 6.98
N ALA A 144 0.07 17.44 5.78
CA ALA A 144 0.53 16.83 4.53
C ALA A 144 2.05 17.04 4.30
N GLN A 145 2.58 18.23 4.60
CA GLN A 145 4.02 18.52 4.55
C GLN A 145 4.77 17.66 5.56
N ASN A 146 4.28 17.59 6.81
CA ASN A 146 4.91 16.77 7.83
C ASN A 146 4.93 15.30 7.40
N LEU A 147 3.85 14.77 6.83
CA LEU A 147 3.82 13.40 6.31
C LEU A 147 4.93 13.14 5.27
N VAL A 148 5.16 14.07 4.33
CA VAL A 148 6.26 13.95 3.36
C VAL A 148 7.63 14.03 4.03
N ASP A 149 7.82 15.01 4.92
CA ASP A 149 9.09 15.21 5.62
C ASP A 149 9.48 13.99 6.47
N GLN A 150 8.51 13.25 6.99
CA GLN A 150 8.73 12.05 7.79
C GLN A 150 9.16 10.86 6.92
N LEU A 151 8.59 10.69 5.73
CA LEU A 151 9.08 9.69 4.77
C LEU A 151 10.51 10.00 4.30
N LEU A 152 10.81 11.29 4.06
CA LEU A 152 12.17 11.74 3.75
C LEU A 152 13.13 11.50 4.92
N TYR A 153 12.66 11.71 6.15
CA TYR A 153 13.38 11.39 7.37
C TYR A 153 13.71 9.90 7.45
N GLU A 154 12.76 9.00 7.18
CA GLU A 154 13.01 7.55 7.16
C GLU A 154 14.08 7.16 6.16
N ILE A 155 14.06 7.73 4.95
CA ILE A 155 15.10 7.45 3.95
C ILE A 155 16.48 7.87 4.48
N ASP A 156 16.61 9.07 5.03
CA ASP A 156 17.91 9.53 5.52
C ASP A 156 18.34 8.78 6.80
N HIS A 157 17.43 8.48 7.73
CA HIS A 157 17.77 7.99 9.06
C HIS A 157 17.72 6.46 9.21
N TYR A 158 16.92 5.80 8.37
CA TYR A 158 16.68 4.36 8.38
C TYR A 158 17.00 3.68 7.04
N GLY A 159 17.34 4.46 6.00
CA GLY A 159 17.88 3.97 4.73
C GLY A 159 16.85 3.71 3.64
N THR A 160 15.55 3.72 3.96
CA THR A 160 14.46 3.56 3.00
C THR A 160 13.16 4.07 3.62
N ILE A 161 12.10 4.21 2.82
CA ILE A 161 10.74 4.32 3.37
C ILE A 161 10.36 2.94 3.89
N LEU A 162 10.04 2.85 5.18
CA LEU A 162 9.73 1.60 5.82
C LEU A 162 8.29 1.17 5.52
N ASN A 163 8.01 -0.12 5.64
CA ASN A 163 6.65 -0.62 5.63
C ASN A 163 5.83 0.09 6.73
N ALA A 164 6.38 0.12 7.94
CA ALA A 164 5.99 1.06 8.98
C ALA A 164 7.16 1.33 9.93
N ASN A 165 7.09 2.40 10.73
CA ASN A 165 8.19 2.83 11.61
C ASN A 165 8.37 1.97 12.89
N ARG A 166 8.60 0.65 12.72
CA ARG A 166 8.93 -0.32 13.78
C ARG A 166 10.25 -1.01 13.50
N THR A 167 10.97 -1.39 14.55
CA THR A 167 12.29 -1.99 14.37
C THR A 167 12.27 -3.34 13.64
N TYR A 168 11.23 -4.16 13.79
CA TYR A 168 11.07 -5.41 13.03
C TYR A 168 10.72 -5.19 11.54
N LEU A 169 10.55 -3.94 11.10
CA LEU A 169 10.28 -3.53 9.72
C LEU A 169 11.46 -2.83 9.06
N LEU A 170 12.61 -2.68 9.73
CA LEU A 170 13.80 -1.98 9.21
C LEU A 170 14.35 -2.55 7.89
N THR A 171 14.03 -3.80 7.57
CA THR A 171 14.49 -4.46 6.34
C THR A 171 13.52 -4.32 5.17
N ARG A 172 12.30 -3.84 5.42
CA ARG A 172 11.15 -3.99 4.54
C ARG A 172 10.54 -2.65 4.19
N SER A 173 10.42 -2.37 2.89
CA SER A 173 9.79 -1.16 2.36
C SER A 173 8.29 -1.38 2.02
N GLN A 174 7.74 -0.47 1.22
CA GLN A 174 6.38 -0.51 0.64
C GLN A 174 6.33 0.20 -0.73
N PRO A 175 5.24 0.06 -1.53
CA PRO A 175 5.15 0.66 -2.87
C PRO A 175 5.53 2.16 -2.92
N PRO A 176 6.45 2.58 -3.81
CA PRO A 176 7.08 3.90 -3.72
C PRO A 176 6.30 5.02 -4.42
N PHE A 177 5.65 5.89 -3.64
CA PHE A 177 4.90 7.07 -4.14
C PHE A 177 5.54 8.43 -3.80
N ILE A 178 6.67 8.47 -3.10
CA ILE A 178 7.22 9.69 -2.46
C ILE A 178 7.46 10.86 -3.42
N THR A 179 7.88 10.61 -4.66
CA THR A 179 8.15 11.69 -5.63
C THR A 179 6.87 12.41 -6.04
N ARG A 180 5.76 11.68 -6.20
CA ARG A 180 4.42 12.26 -6.42
C ARG A 180 3.98 13.08 -5.22
N MET A 181 4.26 12.58 -4.01
CA MET A 181 3.92 13.28 -2.77
C MET A 181 4.68 14.60 -2.63
N VAL A 182 5.98 14.60 -2.98
CA VAL A 182 6.83 15.78 -2.99
C VAL A 182 6.35 16.81 -4.01
N LEU A 183 6.07 16.39 -5.25
CA LEU A 183 5.57 17.30 -6.29
C LEU A 183 4.22 17.91 -5.89
N ALA A 184 3.32 17.13 -5.29
CA ALA A 184 2.05 17.66 -4.79
C ALA A 184 2.25 18.75 -3.72
N MET A 185 3.21 18.59 -2.80
CA MET A 185 3.54 19.66 -1.85
C MET A 185 4.19 20.86 -2.52
N PHE A 186 5.08 20.63 -3.49
CA PHE A 186 5.73 21.70 -4.24
C PHE A 186 4.73 22.54 -5.05
N GLU A 187 3.71 21.91 -5.65
CA GLU A 187 2.63 22.62 -6.35
C GLU A 187 1.99 23.70 -5.45
N HIS A 188 1.85 23.42 -4.15
CA HIS A 188 1.31 24.35 -3.17
C HIS A 188 2.33 25.36 -2.61
N SER A 189 3.53 24.91 -2.24
CA SER A 189 4.51 25.76 -1.55
C SER A 189 5.37 26.60 -2.50
N GLN A 190 5.60 26.10 -3.72
CA GLN A 190 6.58 26.61 -4.68
C GLN A 190 8.00 26.78 -4.09
N ASP A 191 8.31 26.06 -3.00
CA ASP A 191 9.59 26.18 -2.30
C ASP A 191 10.68 25.36 -3.01
N LYS A 192 11.40 26.05 -3.89
CA LYS A 192 12.52 25.46 -4.63
C LYS A 192 13.70 25.11 -3.73
N ALA A 193 13.91 25.85 -2.63
CA ALA A 193 15.02 25.59 -1.72
C ALA A 193 14.79 24.29 -0.94
N TRP A 194 13.56 24.06 -0.46
CA TRP A 194 13.16 22.78 0.10
C TRP A 194 13.33 21.65 -0.93
N LEU A 195 12.80 21.83 -2.14
CA LEU A 195 12.88 20.82 -3.20
C LEU A 195 14.34 20.45 -3.56
N GLU A 196 15.22 21.44 -3.65
CA GLU A 196 16.65 21.22 -3.89
C GLU A 196 17.32 20.47 -2.73
N SER A 197 16.96 20.81 -1.48
CA SER A 197 17.58 20.19 -0.30
C SER A 197 17.29 18.70 -0.15
N ILE A 198 16.14 18.22 -0.65
CA ILE A 198 15.70 16.82 -0.52
C ILE A 198 16.03 15.95 -1.73
N LEU A 199 16.55 16.53 -2.81
CA LEU A 199 16.74 15.83 -4.09
C LEU A 199 17.64 14.59 -3.98
N HIS A 200 18.71 14.69 -3.20
CA HIS A 200 19.62 13.57 -2.96
C HIS A 200 18.96 12.42 -2.19
N ILE A 201 18.00 12.73 -1.31
CA ILE A 201 17.22 11.74 -0.55
C ILE A 201 16.32 10.96 -1.51
N LEU A 202 15.63 11.66 -2.42
CA LEU A 202 14.77 11.03 -3.42
C LEU A 202 15.55 10.11 -4.37
N GLU A 203 16.73 10.54 -4.81
CA GLU A 203 17.60 9.71 -5.66
C GLU A 203 18.12 8.49 -4.90
N THR A 204 18.48 8.64 -3.62
CA THR A 204 18.88 7.51 -2.76
C THR A 204 17.76 6.47 -2.66
N TYR A 205 16.53 6.92 -2.44
CA TYR A 205 15.38 6.02 -2.39
C TYR A 205 15.04 5.38 -3.74
N TYR A 206 15.22 6.09 -4.86
CA TYR A 206 15.13 5.45 -6.17
C TYR A 206 16.19 4.35 -6.35
N TYR A 207 17.43 4.59 -5.91
CA TYR A 207 18.51 3.60 -6.00
C TYR A 207 18.26 2.35 -5.14
N TYR A 208 17.55 2.46 -4.01
CA TYR A 208 17.12 1.31 -3.22
C TYR A 208 16.41 0.24 -4.09
N TRP A 209 15.52 0.67 -4.99
CA TRP A 209 14.77 -0.22 -5.89
C TRP A 209 15.53 -0.63 -7.15
N MET A 210 16.62 0.07 -7.46
CA MET A 210 17.36 -0.05 -8.73
C MET A 210 18.73 -0.68 -8.60
N VAL A 211 18.96 -1.38 -7.48
CA VAL A 211 20.12 -2.24 -7.28
C VAL A 211 19.67 -3.67 -6.93
N PRO A 212 20.49 -4.70 -7.21
CA PRO A 212 20.20 -6.05 -6.72
C PRO A 212 20.13 -6.05 -5.19
N PRO A 213 19.21 -6.84 -4.59
CA PRO A 213 18.39 -7.87 -5.20
C PRO A 213 17.07 -7.38 -5.80
N HIS A 214 16.64 -6.13 -5.59
CA HIS A 214 15.40 -5.60 -6.19
C HIS A 214 15.49 -5.53 -7.70
N LEU A 215 16.58 -4.98 -8.26
CA LEU A 215 16.79 -4.95 -9.70
C LEU A 215 17.13 -6.35 -10.24
N ASN A 216 16.31 -6.85 -11.17
CA ASN A 216 16.70 -7.96 -12.03
C ASN A 216 17.54 -7.42 -13.20
N GLN A 217 18.83 -7.72 -13.21
CA GLN A 217 19.76 -7.20 -14.23
C GLN A 217 19.48 -7.75 -15.64
N CYS A 218 18.82 -8.90 -15.77
CA CYS A 218 18.54 -9.50 -17.07
C CYS A 218 17.39 -8.79 -17.78
N THR A 219 16.36 -8.38 -17.05
CA THR A 219 15.18 -7.68 -17.61
C THR A 219 15.28 -6.16 -17.48
N GLY A 220 16.10 -5.63 -16.57
CA GLY A 220 16.12 -4.21 -16.22
C GLY A 220 14.92 -3.75 -15.38
N LEU A 221 14.03 -4.66 -15.00
CA LEU A 221 12.86 -4.40 -14.15
C LEU A 221 13.15 -4.82 -12.71
N SER A 222 12.41 -4.24 -11.77
CA SER A 222 12.56 -4.52 -10.34
C SER A 222 11.48 -5.45 -9.81
N ARG A 223 11.81 -6.14 -8.72
CA ARG A 223 10.92 -6.98 -7.90
C ARG A 223 10.85 -6.45 -6.47
N TYR A 224 9.83 -6.86 -5.73
CA TYR A 224 9.85 -6.76 -4.27
C TYR A 224 10.80 -7.81 -3.70
N TYR A 225 11.60 -7.42 -2.71
CA TYR A 225 12.60 -8.27 -2.05
C TYR A 225 12.99 -7.71 -0.66
N ASP A 226 12.35 -8.22 0.40
CA ASP A 226 12.73 -7.87 1.78
C ASP A 226 14.13 -8.43 2.11
N PHE A 227 14.95 -7.62 2.79
CA PHE A 227 16.28 -8.03 3.26
C PHE A 227 16.23 -8.93 4.51
N GLY A 228 15.12 -8.95 5.25
CA GLY A 228 14.97 -9.73 6.47
C GLY A 228 14.89 -11.24 6.23
N GLU A 229 15.36 -12.04 7.19
CA GLU A 229 15.38 -13.51 7.11
C GLU A 229 14.48 -14.15 8.18
N GLY A 230 14.12 -15.41 7.96
CA GLY A 230 13.30 -16.19 8.90
C GLY A 230 11.87 -15.68 9.08
N PRO A 231 11.08 -16.26 9.99
CA PRO A 231 9.69 -15.86 10.21
C PRO A 231 9.59 -14.39 10.64
N ALA A 232 8.59 -13.68 10.14
CA ALA A 232 8.34 -12.30 10.51
C ALA A 232 7.75 -12.21 11.94
N PRO A 233 8.37 -11.48 12.88
CA PRO A 233 7.97 -11.51 14.29
C PRO A 233 6.50 -11.14 14.52
N GLU A 234 6.00 -10.13 13.81
CA GLU A 234 4.62 -9.65 13.90
C GLU A 234 3.59 -10.67 13.40
N VAL A 235 4.01 -11.54 12.48
CA VAL A 235 3.17 -12.61 11.92
C VAL A 235 3.05 -13.76 12.91
N VAL A 236 4.17 -14.15 13.51
CA VAL A 236 4.19 -15.20 14.55
C VAL A 236 3.36 -14.78 15.76
N ALA A 237 3.53 -13.52 16.20
CA ALA A 237 2.89 -13.03 17.41
C ALA A 237 1.41 -12.69 17.21
N SER A 238 1.01 -12.12 16.07
CA SER A 238 -0.31 -11.49 15.95
C SER A 238 -1.24 -12.02 14.84
N GLU A 239 -0.74 -12.78 13.87
CA GLU A 239 -1.57 -13.40 12.84
C GLU A 239 -1.99 -14.81 13.26
N GLN A 240 -2.83 -14.87 14.29
CA GLN A 240 -3.34 -16.12 14.86
C GLN A 240 -4.85 -16.25 14.61
N ASP A 241 -5.31 -17.48 14.34
CA ASP A 241 -6.75 -17.77 14.32
C ASP A 241 -7.32 -17.97 15.74
N ASP A 242 -8.64 -18.19 15.84
CA ASP A 242 -9.33 -18.40 17.13
C ASP A 242 -8.81 -19.63 17.92
N GLN A 243 -8.05 -20.51 17.27
CA GLN A 243 -7.43 -21.68 17.90
C GLN A 243 -5.96 -21.42 18.28
N GLY A 244 -5.46 -20.20 18.10
CA GLY A 244 -4.08 -19.81 18.36
C GLY A 244 -3.08 -20.30 17.31
N ARG A 245 -3.55 -20.79 16.15
CA ARG A 245 -2.65 -21.24 15.07
C ARG A 245 -2.17 -20.02 14.29
N THR A 246 -0.86 -19.92 14.13
CA THR A 246 -0.23 -18.83 13.37
C THR A 246 -0.55 -18.95 11.88
N HIS A 247 -0.33 -17.87 11.13
CA HIS A 247 -0.34 -17.88 9.66
C HIS A 247 0.50 -19.05 9.11
N TYR A 248 1.70 -19.25 9.64
CA TYR A 248 2.62 -20.31 9.20
C TYR A 248 2.11 -21.73 9.49
N ASP A 249 1.39 -21.93 10.60
CA ASP A 249 0.73 -23.22 10.89
C ASP A 249 -0.35 -23.54 9.84
N ARG A 250 -1.13 -22.53 9.47
CA ARG A 250 -2.24 -22.64 8.52
C ARG A 250 -1.73 -22.84 7.09
N VAL A 251 -0.61 -22.22 6.72
CA VAL A 251 0.07 -22.46 5.44
C VAL A 251 0.58 -23.91 5.35
N ARG A 252 1.21 -24.43 6.41
CA ARG A 252 1.65 -25.85 6.43
C ARG A 252 0.47 -26.80 6.27
N GLU A 253 -0.63 -26.54 6.97
CA GLU A 253 -1.88 -27.29 6.76
C GLU A 253 -2.38 -27.20 5.31
N PHE A 254 -2.34 -26.01 4.71
CA PHE A 254 -2.71 -25.82 3.32
C PHE A 254 -1.86 -26.69 2.38
N TYR A 255 -0.53 -26.68 2.51
CA TYR A 255 0.35 -27.49 1.66
C TYR A 255 0.17 -29.00 1.86
N ARG A 256 -0.21 -29.46 3.06
CA ARG A 256 -0.55 -30.86 3.30
C ARG A 256 -1.87 -31.27 2.66
N THR A 257 -2.80 -30.34 2.53
CA THR A 257 -4.19 -30.62 2.14
C THR A 257 -4.43 -30.39 0.66
N PHE A 258 -3.81 -29.36 0.07
CA PHE A 258 -4.08 -28.90 -1.28
C PHE A 258 -2.88 -29.10 -2.19
N ARG A 259 -3.15 -29.58 -3.40
CA ARG A 259 -2.16 -29.63 -4.47
C ARG A 259 -1.95 -28.23 -5.04
N VAL A 260 -0.69 -27.81 -5.13
CA VAL A 260 -0.29 -26.52 -5.73
C VAL A 260 0.48 -26.77 -7.02
N GLU A 261 0.03 -26.13 -8.10
CA GLU A 261 0.65 -26.24 -9.43
C GLU A 261 1.33 -24.93 -9.86
N ALA A 262 1.19 -23.87 -9.08
CA ALA A 262 1.70 -22.54 -9.41
C ALA A 262 3.24 -22.45 -9.35
N TYR A 263 3.88 -23.29 -8.53
CA TYR A 263 5.33 -23.37 -8.33
C TYR A 263 5.69 -24.73 -7.72
N ASP A 264 6.97 -25.07 -7.67
CA ASP A 264 7.48 -26.25 -6.97
C ASP A 264 7.40 -26.03 -5.45
N VAL A 265 6.42 -26.67 -4.81
CA VAL A 265 6.19 -26.57 -3.35
C VAL A 265 7.39 -27.03 -2.54
N SER A 266 8.21 -27.96 -3.06
CA SER A 266 9.37 -28.48 -2.32
C SER A 266 10.44 -27.42 -2.05
N LEU A 267 10.41 -26.30 -2.77
CA LEU A 267 11.27 -25.14 -2.52
C LEU A 267 10.84 -24.34 -1.29
N TYR A 268 9.55 -24.42 -0.92
CA TYR A 268 8.91 -23.60 0.10
C TYR A 268 8.50 -24.38 1.36
N TYR A 269 8.28 -25.69 1.22
CA TYR A 269 7.78 -26.55 2.28
C TYR A 269 8.42 -27.94 2.20
N ASP A 270 9.06 -28.36 3.29
CA ASP A 270 9.57 -29.71 3.47
C ASP A 270 8.50 -30.60 4.09
N ALA A 271 7.93 -31.50 3.27
CA ALA A 271 6.90 -32.43 3.68
C ALA A 271 7.39 -33.56 4.61
N GLN A 272 8.71 -33.82 4.68
CA GLN A 272 9.26 -34.86 5.56
C GLN A 272 9.34 -34.37 7.01
N THR A 273 9.70 -33.10 7.20
CA THR A 273 9.86 -32.48 8.51
C THR A 273 8.66 -31.62 8.92
N ASP A 274 7.70 -31.40 8.00
CA ASP A 274 6.56 -30.49 8.17
C ASP A 274 7.00 -29.06 8.53
N THR A 275 7.98 -28.52 7.80
CA THR A 275 8.58 -27.20 8.03
C THR A 275 8.58 -26.33 6.79
N LEU A 276 8.34 -25.03 6.96
CA LEU A 276 8.53 -24.03 5.91
C LEU A 276 10.02 -23.71 5.76
N THR A 277 10.48 -23.48 4.54
CA THR A 277 11.90 -23.21 4.24
C THR A 277 12.25 -21.73 4.39
N ASP A 278 13.54 -21.41 4.41
CA ASP A 278 14.01 -20.02 4.38
C ASP A 278 13.47 -19.25 3.16
N LEU A 279 13.33 -19.94 2.01
CA LEU A 279 12.79 -19.33 0.79
C LEU A 279 11.31 -18.97 0.95
N PHE A 280 10.52 -19.75 1.70
CA PHE A 280 9.15 -19.37 2.06
C PHE A 280 9.13 -18.09 2.85
N TYR A 281 9.94 -17.99 3.91
CA TYR A 281 9.97 -16.79 4.74
C TYR A 281 10.44 -15.56 3.96
N LYS A 282 11.43 -15.72 3.08
CA LYS A 282 11.85 -14.65 2.16
C LYS A 282 10.71 -14.21 1.24
N GLY A 283 9.95 -15.17 0.72
CA GLY A 283 8.76 -14.94 -0.11
C GLY A 283 7.66 -14.18 0.63
N ASP A 284 7.26 -14.64 1.81
CA ASP A 284 6.23 -14.02 2.67
C ASP A 284 6.61 -12.57 3.04
N ARG A 285 7.85 -12.38 3.48
CA ARG A 285 8.39 -11.06 3.81
C ARG A 285 8.38 -10.09 2.62
N SER A 286 8.79 -10.55 1.44
CA SER A 286 8.80 -9.74 0.21
C SER A 286 7.39 -9.49 -0.33
N MET A 287 6.47 -10.42 -0.10
CA MET A 287 5.06 -10.26 -0.41
C MET A 287 4.45 -9.13 0.43
N ARG A 288 4.83 -9.02 1.71
CA ARG A 288 4.44 -7.89 2.58
C ARG A 288 5.06 -6.55 2.18
N GLU A 289 6.25 -6.55 1.57
CA GLU A 289 6.82 -5.35 0.94
C GLU A 289 5.95 -4.82 -0.22
N SER A 290 5.15 -5.69 -0.86
CA SER A 290 4.23 -5.25 -1.93
C SER A 290 2.97 -4.54 -1.42
N GLY A 291 2.66 -4.67 -0.12
CA GLY A 291 1.41 -4.20 0.49
C GLY A 291 0.16 -5.03 0.11
N LEU A 292 0.34 -6.16 -0.58
CA LEU A 292 -0.75 -7.03 -1.06
C LEU A 292 -0.81 -8.35 -0.28
N ASP A 293 -0.75 -8.27 1.05
CA ASP A 293 -0.56 -9.42 1.92
C ASP A 293 -1.83 -10.04 2.51
N PRO A 294 -2.10 -11.35 2.34
CA PRO A 294 -1.70 -12.18 1.20
C PRO A 294 -2.68 -12.07 0.01
N THR A 295 -2.23 -12.61 -1.12
CA THR A 295 -2.98 -12.83 -2.36
C THR A 295 -2.43 -14.09 -3.05
N HIS A 296 -3.17 -14.73 -3.97
CA HIS A 296 -2.64 -15.78 -4.86
C HIS A 296 -2.01 -15.26 -6.16
N ARG A 297 -1.85 -13.93 -6.27
CA ARG A 297 -1.28 -13.27 -7.45
C ARG A 297 0.02 -13.87 -7.95
N PHE A 298 0.92 -14.35 -7.07
CA PHE A 298 2.17 -15.03 -7.42
C PHE A 298 2.18 -16.53 -7.04
N GLY A 299 1.00 -17.16 -7.02
CA GLY A 299 0.77 -18.50 -6.49
C GLY A 299 0.28 -18.44 -5.04
N PRO A 300 -0.07 -19.57 -4.41
CA PRO A 300 -0.58 -19.57 -3.05
C PRO A 300 0.29 -18.75 -2.09
N PHE A 301 -0.34 -17.84 -1.34
CA PHE A 301 0.28 -16.86 -0.43
C PHE A 301 1.29 -15.90 -1.06
N SER A 302 1.43 -15.90 -2.39
CA SER A 302 2.36 -15.07 -3.15
C SER A 302 3.83 -15.18 -2.76
N VAL A 303 4.25 -16.31 -2.18
CA VAL A 303 5.65 -16.52 -1.76
C VAL A 303 6.65 -16.63 -2.91
N ASP A 304 6.20 -16.88 -4.14
CA ASP A 304 7.07 -16.87 -5.34
C ASP A 304 7.29 -15.43 -5.87
N ILE A 305 6.72 -14.38 -5.25
CA ILE A 305 6.82 -12.95 -5.67
C ILE A 305 8.25 -12.48 -5.94
N ILE A 306 9.20 -13.01 -5.18
CA ILE A 306 10.64 -12.74 -5.34
C ILE A 306 11.17 -13.19 -6.70
N HIS A 307 10.36 -13.82 -7.56
CA HIS A 307 10.73 -14.22 -8.92
C HIS A 307 9.99 -13.46 -10.02
N TYR A 308 9.21 -12.45 -9.65
CA TYR A 308 8.42 -11.68 -10.58
C TYR A 308 8.87 -10.24 -10.65
N ALA A 309 8.75 -9.63 -11.83
CA ALA A 309 8.69 -8.19 -11.99
C ALA A 309 7.21 -7.77 -11.97
N PRO A 310 6.71 -7.16 -10.87
CA PRO A 310 5.31 -6.79 -10.77
C PRO A 310 5.01 -5.54 -11.60
N VAL A 311 3.84 -5.51 -12.26
CA VAL A 311 3.34 -4.35 -13.01
C VAL A 311 3.29 -3.11 -12.12
N CYS A 312 2.75 -3.24 -10.91
CA CYS A 312 2.59 -2.11 -9.99
C CYS A 312 3.92 -1.46 -9.64
N LEU A 313 4.91 -2.23 -9.17
CA LEU A 313 6.22 -1.68 -8.80
C LEU A 313 6.90 -0.97 -9.98
N ASN A 314 6.93 -1.61 -11.14
CA ASN A 314 7.65 -1.06 -12.29
C ASN A 314 6.97 0.19 -12.86
N VAL A 315 5.64 0.30 -12.77
CA VAL A 315 4.94 1.54 -13.09
C VAL A 315 5.27 2.66 -12.08
N LEU A 316 5.36 2.33 -10.78
CA LEU A 316 5.74 3.32 -9.77
C LEU A 316 7.18 3.80 -9.94
N LEU A 317 8.11 2.91 -10.33
CA LEU A 317 9.48 3.31 -10.65
C LEU A 317 9.57 4.18 -11.91
N TYR A 318 8.71 3.93 -12.92
CA TYR A 318 8.56 4.85 -14.05
C TYR A 318 8.11 6.22 -13.56
N GLN A 319 7.12 6.26 -12.66
CA GLN A 319 6.59 7.51 -12.15
C GLN A 319 7.66 8.28 -11.36
N MET A 320 8.47 7.60 -10.55
CA MET A 320 9.62 8.21 -9.87
C MET A 320 10.64 8.79 -10.86
N GLU A 321 10.93 8.09 -11.96
CA GLU A 321 11.86 8.58 -13.00
C GLU A 321 11.31 9.84 -13.69
N GLN A 322 10.01 9.86 -14.01
CA GLN A 322 9.36 11.05 -14.57
C GLN A 322 9.39 12.22 -13.59
N ASP A 323 9.00 11.98 -12.34
CA ASP A 323 8.93 13.01 -11.32
C ASP A 323 10.33 13.56 -10.99
N LEU A 324 11.37 12.72 -10.93
CA LEU A 324 12.76 13.17 -10.75
C LEU A 324 13.22 14.02 -11.94
N GLY A 325 12.83 13.66 -13.16
CA GLY A 325 13.05 14.48 -14.35
C GLY A 325 12.36 15.85 -14.26
N GLU A 326 11.12 15.89 -13.78
CA GLU A 326 10.37 17.12 -13.54
C GLU A 326 11.02 17.98 -12.46
N ILE A 327 11.36 17.39 -11.31
CA ILE A 327 12.06 18.07 -10.21
C ILE A 327 13.38 18.68 -10.69
N ARG A 328 14.19 17.93 -11.45
CA ARG A 328 15.45 18.42 -12.02
C ARG A 328 15.20 19.61 -12.97
N ALA A 329 14.15 19.57 -13.79
CA ALA A 329 13.79 20.68 -14.67
C ALA A 329 13.33 21.92 -13.89
N ILE A 330 12.49 21.76 -12.85
CA ILE A 330 12.04 22.84 -11.96
C ILE A 330 13.22 23.59 -11.32
N LEU A 331 14.27 22.83 -10.96
CA LEU A 331 15.51 23.33 -10.39
C LEU A 331 16.52 23.86 -11.43
N GLY A 332 16.19 23.82 -12.73
CA GLY A 332 17.03 24.34 -13.81
C GLY A 332 18.13 23.38 -14.29
N HIS A 333 18.08 22.10 -13.90
CA HIS A 333 19.04 21.06 -14.26
C HIS A 333 18.59 20.26 -15.50
N GLU A 334 18.47 20.92 -16.66
CA GLU A 334 17.83 20.32 -17.85
C GLU A 334 18.56 19.09 -18.41
N GLU A 335 19.90 19.04 -18.37
CA GLU A 335 20.66 17.85 -18.81
C GLU A 335 20.36 16.63 -17.92
N SER A 336 20.30 16.84 -16.61
CA SER A 336 19.90 15.79 -15.66
C SER A 336 18.43 15.42 -15.83
N ALA A 337 17.55 16.38 -16.11
CA ALA A 337 16.15 16.11 -16.40
C ALA A 337 16.00 15.21 -17.65
N ALA A 338 16.75 15.49 -18.72
CA ALA A 338 16.75 14.66 -19.92
C ALA A 338 17.20 13.22 -19.63
N TYR A 339 18.26 13.04 -18.82
CA TYR A 339 18.71 11.71 -18.38
C TYR A 339 17.59 10.92 -17.68
N TRP A 340 16.85 11.54 -16.77
CA TRP A 340 15.74 10.89 -16.07
C TRP A 340 14.57 10.56 -17.00
N ARG A 341 14.23 11.44 -17.95
CA ARG A 341 13.21 11.17 -18.98
C ARG A 341 13.62 9.99 -19.88
N ASP A 342 14.88 9.88 -20.26
CA ASP A 342 15.39 8.75 -21.06
C ASP A 342 15.30 7.42 -20.28
N ARG A 343 15.58 7.42 -18.97
CA ARG A 343 15.37 6.25 -18.11
C ARG A 343 13.91 5.84 -18.06
N ALA A 344 13.02 6.80 -17.83
CA ALA A 344 11.59 6.56 -17.81
C ALA A 344 11.09 5.96 -19.14
N GLN A 345 11.53 6.52 -20.27
CA GLN A 345 11.18 6.00 -21.60
C GLN A 345 11.70 4.57 -21.82
N SER A 346 12.93 4.29 -21.35
CA SER A 346 13.48 2.93 -21.40
C SER A 346 12.64 1.96 -20.57
N ARG A 347 12.15 2.38 -19.40
CA ARG A 347 11.28 1.54 -18.57
C ARG A 347 9.93 1.27 -19.23
N VAL A 348 9.33 2.24 -19.91
CA VAL A 348 8.08 2.01 -20.68
C VAL A 348 8.28 0.89 -21.69
N GLN A 349 9.40 0.90 -22.42
CA GLN A 349 9.71 -0.15 -23.39
C GLN A 349 9.84 -1.52 -22.73
N LEU A 350 10.47 -1.60 -21.55
CA LEU A 350 10.60 -2.85 -20.79
C LEU A 350 9.25 -3.32 -20.23
N ILE A 351 8.40 -2.41 -19.75
CA ILE A 351 7.03 -2.73 -19.30
C ILE A 351 6.22 -3.31 -20.46
N ASP A 352 6.25 -2.70 -21.64
CA ASP A 352 5.56 -3.24 -22.81
C ASP A 352 6.15 -4.58 -23.26
N GLN A 353 7.49 -4.72 -23.25
CA GLN A 353 8.15 -5.95 -23.66
C GLN A 353 7.82 -7.14 -22.75
N PHE A 354 7.86 -6.95 -21.43
CA PHE A 354 7.78 -8.04 -20.47
C PHE A 354 6.40 -8.21 -19.83
N LEU A 355 5.65 -7.12 -19.67
CA LEU A 355 4.45 -7.09 -18.84
C LEU A 355 3.16 -6.96 -19.66
N TRP A 356 3.18 -6.33 -20.83
CA TRP A 356 2.01 -6.28 -21.71
C TRP A 356 1.77 -7.60 -22.43
N ASP A 357 0.53 -8.13 -22.39
CA ASP A 357 0.12 -9.30 -23.17
C ASP A 357 -0.91 -8.89 -24.24
N GLU A 358 -0.49 -8.92 -25.51
CA GLU A 358 -1.30 -8.47 -26.64
C GLU A 358 -2.55 -9.37 -26.87
N GLU A 359 -2.39 -10.69 -26.68
CA GLU A 359 -3.47 -11.65 -26.92
C GLU A 359 -4.61 -11.45 -25.91
N ARG A 360 -4.24 -11.32 -24.63
CA ARG A 360 -5.19 -11.14 -23.53
C ARG A 360 -5.66 -9.70 -23.36
N GLY A 361 -4.87 -8.72 -23.82
CA GLY A 361 -5.19 -7.30 -23.73
C GLY A 361 -5.08 -6.75 -22.31
N LEU A 362 -4.17 -7.29 -21.50
CA LEU A 362 -3.94 -6.92 -20.10
C LEU A 362 -2.45 -6.87 -19.79
N TYR A 363 -2.09 -6.15 -18.72
CA TYR A 363 -0.74 -6.21 -18.16
C TYR A 363 -0.66 -7.30 -17.09
N PHE A 364 0.38 -8.12 -17.15
CA PHE A 364 0.66 -9.23 -16.25
C PHE A 364 2.08 -9.14 -15.69
N ASP A 365 2.31 -9.82 -14.58
CA ASP A 365 3.63 -9.88 -13.96
C ASP A 365 4.51 -10.90 -14.67
N TYR A 366 5.80 -10.61 -14.81
CA TYR A 366 6.74 -11.45 -15.53
C TYR A 366 7.63 -12.25 -14.59
N ASN A 367 7.59 -13.59 -14.68
CA ASN A 367 8.49 -14.48 -13.96
C ASN A 367 9.81 -14.60 -14.69
N PHE A 368 10.90 -14.12 -14.09
CA PHE A 368 12.23 -14.16 -14.71
C PHE A 368 12.96 -15.50 -14.54
N ARG A 369 12.40 -16.47 -13.81
CA ARG A 369 12.93 -17.84 -13.74
C ARG A 369 12.36 -18.75 -14.83
N THR A 370 11.11 -18.53 -15.20
CA THR A 370 10.42 -19.33 -16.23
C THR A 370 10.30 -18.63 -17.57
N ASP A 371 10.69 -17.35 -17.64
CA ASP A 371 10.54 -16.47 -18.79
C ASP A 371 9.09 -16.39 -19.30
N GLN A 372 8.14 -16.36 -18.36
CA GLN A 372 6.71 -16.36 -18.65
C GLN A 372 5.96 -15.27 -17.88
N ARG A 373 4.97 -14.68 -18.56
CA ARG A 373 3.95 -13.87 -17.89
C ARG A 373 3.04 -14.78 -17.08
N ARG A 374 2.73 -14.35 -15.86
CA ARG A 374 1.73 -15.01 -15.03
C ARG A 374 0.34 -14.47 -15.36
N HIS A 375 -0.45 -15.30 -16.02
CA HIS A 375 -1.83 -14.97 -16.40
C HIS A 375 -2.78 -15.01 -15.20
N TYR A 376 -2.58 -14.09 -14.26
CA TYR A 376 -3.44 -13.85 -13.11
C TYR A 376 -4.03 -12.44 -13.25
N GLU A 377 -5.32 -12.36 -13.54
CA GLU A 377 -5.96 -11.08 -13.84
C GLU A 377 -6.11 -10.29 -12.54
N TYR A 378 -5.40 -9.16 -12.45
CA TYR A 378 -5.28 -8.37 -11.23
C TYR A 378 -5.51 -6.89 -11.52
N ALA A 379 -6.13 -6.15 -10.59
CA ALA A 379 -6.50 -4.75 -10.76
C ALA A 379 -5.29 -3.81 -10.98
N THR A 380 -4.06 -4.26 -10.71
CA THR A 380 -2.86 -3.49 -11.05
C THR A 380 -2.62 -3.36 -12.55
N THR A 381 -3.38 -4.07 -13.40
CA THR A 381 -3.42 -3.82 -14.85
C THR A 381 -3.83 -2.38 -15.22
N PHE A 382 -4.47 -1.64 -14.30
CA PHE A 382 -4.83 -0.23 -14.52
C PHE A 382 -3.70 0.75 -14.16
N TYR A 383 -2.61 0.29 -13.53
CA TYR A 383 -1.48 1.17 -13.16
C TYR A 383 -0.83 1.82 -14.39
N PRO A 384 -0.57 1.11 -15.52
CA PRO A 384 -0.06 1.75 -16.73
C PRO A 384 -0.97 2.86 -17.28
N LEU A 385 -2.29 2.71 -17.15
CA LEU A 385 -3.25 3.77 -17.51
C LEU A 385 -3.17 4.94 -16.52
N TRP A 386 -3.00 4.66 -15.22
CA TRP A 386 -2.78 5.69 -14.20
C TRP A 386 -1.47 6.44 -14.39
N ALA A 387 -0.41 5.82 -14.88
CA ALA A 387 0.85 6.51 -15.17
C ALA A 387 0.87 7.20 -16.54
N GLY A 388 -0.11 6.91 -17.41
CA GLY A 388 -0.16 7.48 -18.76
C GLY A 388 0.84 6.87 -19.74
N ILE A 389 1.26 5.61 -19.52
CA ILE A 389 2.27 4.94 -20.34
C ILE A 389 1.72 3.93 -21.33
N ALA A 390 0.47 3.51 -21.17
CA ALA A 390 -0.19 2.67 -22.17
C ALA A 390 -0.41 3.47 -23.48
N SER A 391 -0.30 2.80 -24.62
CA SER A 391 -0.83 3.35 -25.88
C SER A 391 -2.36 3.40 -25.86
N GLU A 392 -2.98 4.19 -26.73
CA GLU A 392 -4.44 4.21 -26.89
C GLU A 392 -5.01 2.82 -27.21
N THR A 393 -4.26 2.01 -27.96
CA THR A 393 -4.66 0.62 -28.27
C THR A 393 -4.62 -0.26 -27.02
N GLN A 394 -3.54 -0.20 -26.24
CA GLN A 394 -3.44 -0.95 -24.98
C GLN A 394 -4.53 -0.52 -23.99
N ALA A 395 -4.77 0.79 -23.83
CA ALA A 395 -5.83 1.30 -22.97
C ALA A 395 -7.21 0.80 -23.39
N ARG A 396 -7.54 0.83 -24.69
CA ARG A 396 -8.78 0.24 -25.22
C ARG A 396 -8.91 -1.24 -24.88
N ARG A 397 -7.83 -2.00 -25.05
CA ARG A 397 -7.80 -3.45 -24.79
C ARG A 397 -7.97 -3.78 -23.30
N VAL A 398 -7.42 -2.96 -22.41
CA VAL A 398 -7.67 -3.06 -20.96
C VAL A 398 -9.15 -2.77 -20.65
N VAL A 399 -9.73 -1.73 -21.27
CA VAL A 399 -11.15 -1.37 -21.08
C VAL A 399 -12.09 -2.45 -21.62
N GLU A 400 -11.76 -3.11 -22.73
CA GLU A 400 -12.51 -4.27 -23.25
C GLU A 400 -12.58 -5.43 -22.24
N ASN A 401 -11.57 -5.53 -21.37
CA ASN A 401 -11.51 -6.52 -20.28
C ASN A 401 -12.10 -6.01 -18.95
N LEU A 402 -12.60 -4.77 -18.87
CA LEU A 402 -13.08 -4.17 -17.62
C LEU A 402 -14.17 -4.99 -16.93
N SER A 403 -15.04 -5.60 -17.72
CA SER A 403 -16.15 -6.45 -17.23
C SER A 403 -15.69 -7.68 -16.43
N LYS A 404 -14.42 -8.08 -16.53
CA LYS A 404 -13.86 -9.15 -15.70
C LYS A 404 -13.65 -8.73 -14.24
N PHE A 405 -13.36 -7.44 -14.02
CA PHE A 405 -13.07 -6.89 -12.70
C PHE A 405 -14.26 -6.15 -12.08
N GLU A 406 -15.16 -5.64 -12.92
CA GLU A 406 -16.25 -4.80 -12.46
C GLU A 406 -17.33 -5.60 -11.72
N ALA A 407 -17.55 -5.24 -10.45
CA ALA A 407 -18.55 -5.81 -9.57
C ALA A 407 -19.65 -4.75 -9.23
N PRO A 408 -20.75 -5.12 -8.55
CA PRO A 408 -21.76 -4.17 -8.10
C PRO A 408 -21.20 -3.01 -7.26
N GLY A 409 -20.26 -3.31 -6.36
CA GLY A 409 -19.61 -2.36 -5.44
C GLY A 409 -18.36 -1.67 -5.99
N GLY A 410 -18.01 -1.89 -7.26
CA GLY A 410 -16.85 -1.24 -7.90
C GLY A 410 -15.96 -2.24 -8.62
N LEU A 411 -14.73 -2.42 -8.14
CA LEU A 411 -13.67 -3.17 -8.78
C LEU A 411 -13.14 -4.26 -7.84
N LEU A 412 -13.12 -5.50 -8.34
CA LEU A 412 -12.45 -6.63 -7.69
C LEU A 412 -10.94 -6.45 -7.71
N THR A 413 -10.28 -6.90 -6.65
CA THR A 413 -8.80 -6.92 -6.57
C THR A 413 -8.18 -7.86 -7.62
N SER A 414 -8.79 -9.04 -7.80
CA SER A 414 -8.46 -10.03 -8.83
C SER A 414 -9.72 -10.73 -9.32
N THR A 415 -9.62 -11.56 -10.34
CA THR A 415 -10.77 -12.36 -10.84
C THR A 415 -10.89 -13.74 -10.16
N HIS A 416 -10.16 -13.95 -9.06
CA HIS A 416 -10.01 -15.24 -8.40
C HIS A 416 -10.48 -15.19 -6.95
N VAL A 417 -11.43 -16.05 -6.58
CA VAL A 417 -11.86 -16.21 -5.18
C VAL A 417 -10.98 -17.26 -4.50
N THR A 418 -10.18 -16.81 -3.54
CA THR A 418 -9.12 -17.64 -2.93
C THR A 418 -9.23 -17.74 -1.42
N GLY A 419 -10.03 -16.85 -0.81
CA GLY A 419 -10.07 -16.65 0.64
C GLY A 419 -8.92 -15.79 1.18
N ASN A 420 -8.07 -15.21 0.32
CA ASN A 420 -7.13 -14.17 0.76
C ASN A 420 -7.77 -12.78 0.72
N GLN A 421 -7.31 -11.86 1.57
CA GLN A 421 -7.86 -10.51 1.63
C GLN A 421 -7.57 -9.65 0.39
N TRP A 422 -6.49 -9.91 -0.36
CA TRP A 422 -6.14 -9.22 -1.61
C TRP A 422 -6.49 -10.05 -2.86
N ASP A 423 -7.71 -10.59 -2.88
CA ASP A 423 -8.29 -11.33 -4.01
C ASP A 423 -9.82 -11.09 -4.05
N ALA A 424 -10.52 -11.61 -5.06
CA ALA A 424 -11.98 -11.58 -5.04
C ALA A 424 -12.53 -12.29 -3.79
N PRO A 425 -13.65 -11.81 -3.22
CA PRO A 425 -14.54 -10.77 -3.73
C PRO A 425 -14.21 -9.34 -3.26
N PHE A 426 -13.02 -9.14 -2.66
CA PHE A 426 -12.70 -7.89 -2.00
C PHE A 426 -12.21 -6.80 -2.95
N GLY A 427 -12.54 -5.56 -2.61
CA GLY A 427 -12.08 -4.35 -3.26
C GLY A 427 -11.48 -3.37 -2.25
N TRP A 428 -10.43 -2.68 -2.69
CA TRP A 428 -9.62 -1.79 -1.85
C TRP A 428 -9.60 -0.39 -2.44
N ALA A 429 -9.69 0.63 -1.57
CA ALA A 429 -9.79 2.02 -1.99
C ALA A 429 -8.62 2.45 -2.91
N PRO A 430 -7.34 2.12 -2.60
CA PRO A 430 -6.22 2.39 -3.50
C PRO A 430 -6.43 1.91 -4.94
N LEU A 431 -6.85 0.65 -5.12
CA LEU A 431 -7.00 0.05 -6.44
C LEU A 431 -8.15 0.68 -7.24
N HIS A 432 -9.23 1.08 -6.56
CA HIS A 432 -10.30 1.84 -7.19
C HIS A 432 -9.81 3.19 -7.70
N LEU A 433 -9.08 3.95 -6.89
CA LEU A 433 -8.59 5.26 -7.29
C LEU A 433 -7.65 5.17 -8.50
N MET A 434 -6.71 4.22 -8.48
CA MET A 434 -5.77 3.99 -9.58
C MET A 434 -6.52 3.65 -10.88
N ALA A 435 -7.51 2.77 -10.80
CA ALA A 435 -8.33 2.41 -11.96
C ALA A 435 -9.15 3.58 -12.50
N VAL A 436 -9.86 4.31 -11.64
CA VAL A 436 -10.70 5.45 -12.03
C VAL A 436 -9.87 6.56 -12.67
N GLN A 437 -8.75 6.94 -12.05
CA GLN A 437 -7.85 7.96 -12.59
C GLN A 437 -7.21 7.50 -13.91
N GLY A 438 -6.82 6.22 -14.01
CA GLY A 438 -6.28 5.65 -15.25
C GLY A 438 -7.29 5.67 -16.39
N LEU A 439 -8.50 5.18 -16.17
CA LEU A 439 -9.59 5.20 -17.16
C LEU A 439 -9.89 6.62 -17.63
N ARG A 440 -10.03 7.57 -16.69
CA ARG A 440 -10.29 8.99 -17.02
C ARG A 440 -9.16 9.62 -17.81
N ARG A 441 -7.89 9.32 -17.51
CA ARG A 441 -6.72 9.84 -18.25
C ARG A 441 -6.76 9.47 -19.74
N TYR A 442 -7.30 8.29 -20.07
CA TYR A 442 -7.43 7.81 -21.45
C TYR A 442 -8.78 8.11 -22.10
N GLY A 443 -9.60 8.98 -21.50
CA GLY A 443 -10.89 9.40 -22.06
C GLY A 443 -12.07 8.46 -21.77
N TYR A 444 -11.85 7.34 -21.08
CA TYR A 444 -12.89 6.39 -20.63
C TYR A 444 -13.59 6.91 -19.37
N ARG A 445 -14.11 8.14 -19.44
CA ARG A 445 -14.73 8.84 -18.31
C ARG A 445 -16.01 8.15 -17.85
N VAL A 446 -16.81 7.61 -18.77
CA VAL A 446 -18.06 6.92 -18.44
C VAL A 446 -17.77 5.68 -17.59
N GLU A 447 -16.77 4.88 -17.97
CA GLU A 447 -16.33 3.69 -17.27
C GLU A 447 -15.69 4.03 -15.92
N GLY A 448 -14.77 4.99 -15.90
CA GLY A 448 -14.13 5.46 -14.67
C GLY A 448 -15.14 6.00 -13.66
N ASP A 449 -16.08 6.84 -14.11
CA ASP A 449 -17.07 7.44 -13.23
C ASP A 449 -18.08 6.42 -12.73
N ARG A 450 -18.45 5.43 -13.55
CA ARG A 450 -19.30 4.30 -13.14
C ARG A 450 -18.65 3.52 -11.99
N ILE A 451 -17.37 3.17 -12.11
CA ILE A 451 -16.63 2.45 -11.05
C ILE A 451 -16.50 3.29 -9.79
N GLY A 452 -16.13 4.56 -9.93
CA GLY A 452 -16.02 5.49 -8.79
C GLY A 452 -17.34 5.66 -8.04
N ARG A 453 -18.45 5.81 -8.78
CA ARG A 453 -19.79 5.92 -8.18
C ARG A 453 -20.22 4.66 -7.47
N LYS A 454 -19.99 3.47 -8.05
CA LYS A 454 -20.28 2.19 -7.40
C LYS A 454 -19.56 2.06 -6.04
N PHE A 455 -18.26 2.34 -6.02
CA PHE A 455 -17.46 2.25 -4.80
C PHE A 455 -17.88 3.28 -3.75
N LEU A 456 -18.01 4.54 -4.13
CA LEU A 456 -18.45 5.59 -3.20
C LEU A 456 -19.79 5.27 -2.55
N ALA A 457 -20.68 4.65 -3.31
CA ALA A 457 -22.03 4.43 -2.85
C ALA A 457 -22.18 3.14 -2.02
N LEU A 458 -21.37 2.11 -2.30
CA LEU A 458 -21.09 1.02 -1.35
C LEU A 458 -20.59 1.59 -0.01
N VAL A 459 -19.54 2.40 -0.05
CA VAL A 459 -18.94 2.96 1.17
C VAL A 459 -19.93 3.85 1.91
N LEU A 460 -20.71 4.68 1.21
CA LEU A 460 -21.73 5.53 1.81
C LEU A 460 -22.82 4.71 2.51
N GLN A 461 -23.31 3.64 1.87
CA GLN A 461 -24.32 2.77 2.45
C GLN A 461 -23.80 2.10 3.73
N GLU A 462 -22.56 1.62 3.71
CA GLU A 462 -21.95 1.00 4.88
C GLU A 462 -21.63 2.02 5.98
N PHE A 463 -21.24 3.24 5.62
CA PHE A 463 -21.06 4.34 6.55
C PHE A 463 -22.37 4.68 7.27
N GLU A 464 -23.50 4.75 6.57
CA GLU A 464 -24.80 5.02 7.22
C GLU A 464 -25.25 3.88 8.13
N ARG A 465 -24.91 2.65 7.79
CA ARG A 465 -25.23 1.47 8.60
C ARG A 465 -24.38 1.38 9.87
N THR A 466 -23.11 1.78 9.79
CA THR A 466 -22.11 1.51 10.84
C THR A 466 -21.61 2.77 11.56
N ASN A 467 -21.83 3.95 10.99
CA ASN A 467 -21.22 5.23 11.36
C ASN A 467 -19.68 5.23 11.32
N THR A 468 -19.08 4.31 10.55
CA THR A 468 -17.63 4.14 10.43
C THR A 468 -17.22 3.89 8.99
N LEU A 469 -16.02 4.35 8.63
CA LEU A 469 -15.33 3.94 7.40
C LEU A 469 -14.32 2.84 7.74
N LEU A 470 -14.06 1.95 6.79
CA LEU A 470 -13.33 0.71 7.03
C LEU A 470 -12.20 0.51 6.01
N GLU A 471 -11.30 -0.42 6.31
CA GLU A 471 -10.11 -0.74 5.50
C GLU A 471 -10.46 -1.26 4.10
N LYS A 472 -11.36 -2.25 4.05
CA LYS A 472 -11.70 -3.02 2.83
C LYS A 472 -13.17 -3.42 2.79
N TYR A 473 -13.65 -3.77 1.60
CA TYR A 473 -15.07 -4.08 1.35
C TYR A 473 -15.21 -5.28 0.41
N ASP A 474 -16.23 -6.11 0.64
CA ASP A 474 -16.73 -7.05 -0.36
C ASP A 474 -17.52 -6.26 -1.42
N VAL A 475 -17.00 -6.23 -2.64
CA VAL A 475 -17.60 -5.49 -3.75
C VAL A 475 -18.59 -6.31 -4.56
N GLU A 476 -18.69 -7.62 -4.35
CA GLU A 476 -19.73 -8.45 -4.97
C GLU A 476 -21.04 -8.31 -4.20
N ASN A 477 -20.99 -8.47 -2.88
CA ASN A 477 -22.17 -8.39 -2.00
C ASN A 477 -22.43 -6.98 -1.46
N CYS A 478 -21.58 -6.01 -1.80
CA CYS A 478 -21.67 -4.63 -1.32
C CYS A 478 -21.75 -4.55 0.22
N SER A 479 -20.74 -5.11 0.89
CA SER A 479 -20.72 -5.29 2.35
C SER A 479 -19.34 -4.95 2.93
N SER A 480 -19.32 -4.44 4.16
CA SER A 480 -18.09 -4.28 4.95
C SER A 480 -17.79 -5.47 5.87
N LYS A 481 -18.69 -6.46 5.93
CA LYS A 481 -18.47 -7.73 6.64
C LYS A 481 -17.62 -8.66 5.79
N VAL A 482 -16.31 -8.65 6.03
CA VAL A 482 -15.34 -9.42 5.24
C VAL A 482 -14.76 -10.62 6.01
N SER A 483 -14.87 -10.61 7.34
CA SER A 483 -14.18 -11.54 8.23
C SER A 483 -14.54 -13.02 8.03
N GLU A 484 -15.79 -13.33 7.67
CA GLU A 484 -16.24 -14.72 7.49
C GLU A 484 -15.69 -15.36 6.20
N GLU A 485 -15.25 -14.54 5.25
CA GLU A 485 -14.77 -14.96 3.93
C GLU A 485 -13.25 -14.95 3.81
N ILE A 486 -12.54 -14.24 4.72
CA ILE A 486 -11.08 -14.21 4.77
C ILE A 486 -10.58 -15.45 5.51
N HIS A 487 -10.00 -16.37 4.74
CA HIS A 487 -9.24 -17.49 5.27
C HIS A 487 -7.81 -17.06 5.61
N PHE A 488 -7.13 -16.25 4.80
CA PHE A 488 -5.75 -15.82 5.06
C PHE A 488 -5.60 -14.31 4.94
N GLY A 489 -4.92 -13.71 5.93
CA GLY A 489 -4.83 -12.27 6.13
C GLY A 489 -5.49 -11.83 7.44
N TYR A 490 -5.73 -10.53 7.57
CA TYR A 490 -6.34 -9.97 8.77
C TYR A 490 -7.84 -10.25 8.80
N SER A 491 -8.27 -11.00 9.82
CA SER A 491 -9.68 -11.33 10.04
C SER A 491 -10.50 -10.14 10.52
N THR A 492 -9.87 -9.07 11.03
CA THR A 492 -10.54 -7.82 11.40
C THR A 492 -10.57 -6.83 10.23
N ASN A 493 -11.62 -6.01 10.20
CA ASN A 493 -11.74 -4.87 9.29
C ASN A 493 -11.57 -3.59 10.11
N GLU A 494 -10.47 -2.88 9.91
CA GLU A 494 -10.05 -1.79 10.79
C GLU A 494 -10.85 -0.49 10.55
N ILE A 495 -11.18 0.21 11.63
CA ILE A 495 -12.04 1.41 11.63
C ILE A 495 -11.23 2.69 11.36
N GLY A 496 -11.86 3.62 10.63
CA GLY A 496 -11.39 4.98 10.41
C GLY A 496 -10.39 5.12 9.27
N PHE A 497 -10.23 4.10 8.42
CA PHE A 497 -9.02 3.84 7.65
C PHE A 497 -8.55 4.99 6.72
N GLY A 498 -7.28 5.38 6.86
CA GLY A 498 -6.68 6.59 6.27
C GLY A 498 -6.73 6.62 4.74
N TRP A 499 -6.36 5.55 4.04
CA TRP A 499 -6.50 5.52 2.57
C TRP A 499 -7.96 5.63 2.12
N THR A 500 -8.91 5.13 2.92
CA THR A 500 -10.32 5.04 2.50
C THR A 500 -10.88 6.44 2.53
N ASN A 501 -10.58 7.17 3.60
CA ASN A 501 -10.87 8.58 3.75
C ASN A 501 -10.31 9.41 2.58
N GLY A 502 -9.02 9.25 2.26
CA GLY A 502 -8.37 10.01 1.19
C GLY A 502 -8.93 9.71 -0.20
N VAL A 503 -9.13 8.44 -0.51
CA VAL A 503 -9.71 7.99 -1.78
C VAL A 503 -11.14 8.49 -1.96
N ILE A 504 -11.97 8.46 -0.91
CA ILE A 504 -13.34 9.00 -0.99
C ILE A 504 -13.31 10.48 -1.39
N LEU A 505 -12.45 11.30 -0.75
CA LEU A 505 -12.37 12.72 -1.06
C LEU A 505 -11.89 12.97 -2.49
N GLU A 506 -10.92 12.20 -2.98
CA GLU A 506 -10.46 12.25 -4.37
C GLU A 506 -11.53 11.85 -5.37
N LEU A 507 -12.23 10.73 -5.14
CA LEU A 507 -13.30 10.28 -6.03
C LEU A 507 -14.45 11.28 -6.08
N LEU A 508 -14.84 11.86 -4.92
CA LEU A 508 -15.86 12.91 -4.87
C LEU A 508 -15.45 14.15 -5.66
N ALA A 509 -14.17 14.55 -5.61
CA ALA A 509 -13.66 15.67 -6.40
C ALA A 509 -13.69 15.36 -7.90
N LEU A 510 -13.18 14.18 -8.31
CA LEU A 510 -13.16 13.76 -9.71
C LEU A 510 -14.56 13.69 -10.35
N LEU A 511 -15.56 13.27 -9.58
CA LEU A 511 -16.95 13.17 -10.04
C LEU A 511 -17.69 14.52 -10.04
N LYS A 512 -17.27 15.48 -9.22
CA LYS A 512 -17.83 16.84 -9.24
C LYS A 512 -17.40 17.60 -10.50
N ASP A 513 -16.16 17.39 -10.94
CA ASP A 513 -15.64 17.93 -12.21
C ASP A 513 -16.29 17.29 -13.46
N ALA A 514 -17.22 16.34 -13.28
CA ALA A 514 -17.98 15.71 -14.35
C ALA A 514 -19.38 16.32 -14.55
N ASP A 515 -19.85 17.18 -13.65
CA ASP A 515 -21.10 17.93 -13.81
C ASP A 515 -20.79 19.25 -14.57
N PRO A 516 -21.37 19.48 -15.78
CA PRO A 516 -21.04 20.63 -16.62
C PRO A 516 -21.33 22.01 -16.02
#